data_AF-A0A5B9AQ10-F1
#
_entry.id   AF-A0A5B9AQ10-F1
#
_cell.length_a   1.000
_cell.length_b   1.000
_cell.length_c   1.000
_cell.angle_alpha   90.00
_cell.angle_beta   90.00
_cell.angle_gamma   90.00
#
_symmetry.space_group_name_H-M   'P 1'
#
loop_
_entity.id
_entity.type
_entity.pdbx_description
1 polymer ?
#
loop_
_entity_poly.entity_id
_entity_poly.type
_entity_poly.pdbx_seq_one_letter_code
_entity_poly.pdbx_strand_id
1 'polypeptide(L)'
;MPRLQYITFIACLFSHANMKYSTFHDVNLDMCDIKNCNFDNSEMNFISCVGTNFSGSTFNNVKTTTAQLIKTPTKWTNNILKYWFSSYNKRNIIFTLNTISDKDIKLKVVKDILLSLVDHKANIYSVRQEFLDFLNNDLYKNDGEILSYKESIMLFCAE
;
A
#
# COMPACT_ATOMS: atom_id res chain seq x y z
N MET A 1 -16.57 18.80 5.95
CA MET A 1 -15.45 17.83 5.95
C MET A 1 -14.77 17.91 4.59
N PRO A 2 -13.44 18.07 4.52
CA PRO A 2 -12.72 18.09 3.24
C PRO A 2 -12.93 16.77 2.49
N ARG A 3 -13.12 16.86 1.18
CA ARG A 3 -13.34 15.71 0.31
C ARG A 3 -12.43 15.84 -0.92
N LEU A 4 -11.55 14.87 -1.10
CA LEU A 4 -10.62 14.78 -2.22
C LEU A 4 -10.99 13.55 -3.05
N GLN A 5 -11.32 13.77 -4.32
CA GLN A 5 -11.72 12.70 -5.22
C GLN A 5 -11.11 12.87 -6.60
N TYR A 6 -10.67 11.76 -7.20
CA TYR A 6 -10.13 11.73 -8.57
C TYR A 6 -9.02 12.76 -8.79
N ILE A 7 -8.18 12.95 -7.78
CA ILE A 7 -7.12 13.97 -7.77
C ILE A 7 -5.76 13.30 -7.61
N THR A 8 -4.77 13.89 -8.28
CA THR A 8 -3.40 13.41 -8.29
C THR A 8 -2.49 14.47 -7.69
N PHE A 9 -1.77 14.07 -6.65
CA PHE A 9 -0.64 14.79 -6.08
C PHE A 9 0.63 14.01 -6.40
N ILE A 10 1.62 14.65 -7.00
CA ILE A 10 2.89 14.00 -7.36
C ILE A 10 4.01 14.80 -6.70
N ALA A 11 4.81 14.09 -5.90
CA ALA A 11 5.97 14.67 -5.22
C ALA A 11 5.64 15.93 -4.39
N CYS A 12 4.41 16.02 -3.87
CA CYS A 12 3.99 17.11 -3.00
C CYS A 12 4.50 16.88 -1.56
N LEU A 13 4.76 17.98 -0.86
CA LEU A 13 5.10 17.98 0.55
C LEU A 13 3.87 18.41 1.36
N PHE A 14 3.37 17.49 2.18
CA PHE A 14 2.34 17.73 3.19
C PHE A 14 2.95 17.41 4.55
N SER A 15 3.35 18.42 5.31
CA SER A 15 3.83 18.23 6.67
C SER A 15 2.84 18.83 7.66
N HIS A 16 2.53 18.09 8.72
CA HIS A 16 1.64 18.56 9.80
C HIS A 16 0.20 18.90 9.35
N ALA A 17 -0.25 18.42 8.19
CA ALA A 17 -1.60 18.68 7.72
C ALA A 17 -2.64 17.95 8.58
N ASN A 18 -3.73 18.64 8.91
CA ASN A 18 -4.85 18.04 9.61
C ASN A 18 -5.93 17.61 8.60
N MET A 19 -6.00 16.31 8.34
CA MET A 19 -6.95 15.66 7.45
C MET A 19 -7.99 14.84 8.23
N LYS A 20 -8.18 15.12 9.53
CA LYS A 20 -9.14 14.41 10.37
C LYS A 20 -10.56 14.51 9.80
N TYR A 21 -11.29 13.39 9.79
CA TYR A 21 -12.65 13.29 9.23
C TYR A 21 -12.79 13.67 7.74
N SER A 22 -11.70 13.67 6.98
CA SER A 22 -11.80 13.90 5.54
C SER A 22 -12.13 12.61 4.77
N THR A 23 -12.55 12.77 3.52
CA THR A 23 -12.80 11.63 2.62
C THR A 23 -11.81 11.68 1.46
N PHE A 24 -11.08 10.58 1.26
CA PHE A 24 -10.22 10.33 0.11
C PHE A 24 -10.80 9.19 -0.71
N HIS A 25 -11.09 9.46 -1.98
CA HIS A 25 -11.59 8.45 -2.90
C HIS A 25 -10.88 8.55 -4.25
N ASP A 26 -10.16 7.51 -4.63
CA ASP A 26 -9.41 7.49 -5.89
C ASP A 26 -8.41 8.68 -5.97
N VAL A 27 -7.54 8.74 -4.97
CA VAL A 27 -6.52 9.80 -4.84
C VAL A 27 -5.15 9.18 -5.08
N ASN A 28 -4.35 9.82 -5.94
CA ASN A 28 -2.96 9.46 -6.12
C ASN A 28 -2.06 10.33 -5.22
N LEU A 29 -1.32 9.67 -4.33
CA LEU A 29 -0.34 10.27 -3.42
C LEU A 29 1.08 9.78 -3.70
N ASP A 30 1.31 9.06 -4.80
CA ASP A 30 2.60 8.46 -5.14
C ASP A 30 3.74 9.50 -5.01
N MET A 31 4.85 9.05 -4.43
CA MET A 31 6.06 9.85 -4.22
C MET A 31 5.89 11.10 -3.33
N CYS A 32 4.73 11.31 -2.68
CA CYS A 32 4.55 12.43 -1.76
C CYS A 32 5.30 12.25 -0.43
N ASP A 33 5.58 13.36 0.24
CA ASP A 33 6.09 13.38 1.61
C ASP A 33 4.98 13.86 2.55
N ILE A 34 4.31 12.92 3.23
CA ILE A 34 3.10 13.11 4.04
C ILE A 34 3.42 12.79 5.51
N LYS A 35 4.33 13.58 6.07
CA LYS A 35 4.84 13.37 7.44
C LYS A 35 3.98 14.10 8.46
N ASN A 36 3.87 13.50 9.64
CA ASN A 36 3.20 14.10 10.81
C ASN A 36 1.78 14.58 10.54
N CYS A 37 1.08 13.99 9.56
CA CYS A 37 -0.28 14.37 9.19
C CYS A 37 -1.31 13.56 9.97
N ASN A 38 -2.46 14.15 10.24
CA ASN A 38 -3.53 13.49 10.98
C ASN A 38 -4.62 13.00 10.01
N PHE A 39 -4.74 11.68 9.81
CA PHE A 39 -5.81 11.04 9.02
C PHE A 39 -6.88 10.38 9.90
N ASP A 40 -6.91 10.67 11.21
CA ASP A 40 -7.81 9.99 12.13
C ASP A 40 -9.28 10.17 11.71
N ASN A 41 -10.07 9.11 11.82
CA ASN A 41 -11.49 9.06 11.46
C ASN A 41 -11.77 9.46 10.00
N SER A 42 -10.76 9.48 9.14
CA SER A 42 -10.96 9.70 7.71
C SER A 42 -11.55 8.46 7.05
N GLU A 43 -12.15 8.68 5.89
CA GLU A 43 -12.56 7.61 4.98
C GLU A 43 -11.56 7.57 3.83
N MET A 44 -10.97 6.40 3.57
CA MET A 44 -9.95 6.24 2.54
C MET A 44 -10.28 5.02 1.67
N ASN A 45 -10.43 5.23 0.36
CA ASN A 45 -10.67 4.15 -0.61
C ASN A 45 -9.86 4.40 -1.89
N PHE A 46 -9.28 3.34 -2.45
CA PHE A 46 -8.52 3.38 -3.70
C PHE A 46 -7.39 4.42 -3.72
N ILE A 47 -6.55 4.41 -2.69
CA ILE A 47 -5.42 5.33 -2.60
C ILE A 47 -4.19 4.74 -3.28
N SER A 48 -3.60 5.46 -4.24
CA SER A 48 -2.25 5.12 -4.71
C SER A 48 -1.23 5.79 -3.81
N CYS A 49 -0.25 5.04 -3.31
CA CYS A 49 0.72 5.58 -2.36
C CYS A 49 2.14 5.03 -2.54
N VAL A 50 2.52 4.52 -3.71
CA VAL A 50 3.87 3.98 -3.94
C VAL A 50 4.93 5.06 -3.73
N GLY A 51 5.91 4.79 -2.87
CA GLY A 51 6.97 5.74 -2.54
C GLY A 51 6.55 6.90 -1.63
N THR A 52 5.31 6.91 -1.15
CA THR A 52 4.82 7.92 -0.19
C THR A 52 5.46 7.71 1.18
N ASN A 53 5.82 8.79 1.85
CA ASN A 53 6.31 8.74 3.22
C ASN A 53 5.20 9.17 4.19
N PHE A 54 4.75 8.26 5.06
CA PHE A 54 3.75 8.51 6.10
C PHE A 54 4.33 8.59 7.52
N SER A 55 5.65 8.78 7.67
CA SER A 55 6.28 8.79 8.99
C SER A 55 5.68 9.85 9.91
N GLY A 56 5.32 9.42 11.12
CA GLY A 56 4.69 10.27 12.14
C GLY A 56 3.22 10.59 11.90
N SER A 57 2.63 10.13 10.79
CA SER A 57 1.21 10.31 10.52
C SER A 57 0.35 9.31 11.29
N THR A 58 -0.88 9.71 11.63
CA THR A 58 -1.83 8.90 12.41
C THR A 58 -3.02 8.48 11.55
N PHE A 59 -3.55 7.28 11.81
CA PHE A 59 -4.63 6.67 11.03
C PHE A 59 -5.71 6.05 11.94
N ASN A 60 -5.89 6.59 13.15
CA ASN A 60 -6.82 6.00 14.12
C ASN A 60 -8.25 6.02 13.58
N ASN A 61 -8.93 4.87 13.60
CA ASN A 61 -10.31 4.73 13.12
C ASN A 61 -10.52 5.13 11.65
N VAL A 62 -9.50 5.00 10.80
CA VAL A 62 -9.69 5.14 9.35
C VAL A 62 -10.68 4.08 8.86
N LYS A 63 -11.66 4.51 8.08
CA LYS A 63 -12.72 3.66 7.56
C LYS A 63 -12.52 3.40 6.08
N THR A 64 -12.92 2.21 5.66
CA THR A 64 -13.17 1.86 4.25
C THR A 64 -14.68 1.66 4.13
N THR A 65 -15.33 2.27 3.14
CA THR A 65 -16.79 2.27 3.07
C THR A 65 -17.34 1.13 2.25
N THR A 66 -16.60 0.62 1.25
CA THR A 66 -17.09 -0.45 0.36
C THR A 66 -15.99 -1.23 -0.39
N ALA A 67 -14.69 -0.96 -0.22
CA ALA A 67 -13.64 -1.52 -1.08
C ALA A 67 -12.21 -1.52 -0.50
N GLN A 68 -11.24 -1.93 -1.33
CA GLN A 68 -9.79 -1.84 -1.09
C GLN A 68 -9.40 -0.42 -0.62
N LEU A 69 -8.58 -0.35 0.41
CA LEU A 69 -7.98 0.88 0.90
C LEU A 69 -7.04 1.48 -0.16
N ILE A 70 -6.24 0.63 -0.81
CA ILE A 70 -5.29 1.05 -1.83
C ILE A 70 -5.76 0.75 -3.25
N LYS A 71 -5.33 1.58 -4.19
CA LYS A 71 -5.50 1.33 -5.61
C LYS A 71 -4.38 0.43 -6.09
N THR A 72 -4.74 -0.76 -6.56
CA THR A 72 -3.77 -1.70 -7.15
C THR A 72 -3.80 -1.64 -8.69
N PRO A 73 -2.71 -2.04 -9.36
CA PRO A 73 -2.68 -2.14 -10.82
C PRO A 73 -3.75 -3.13 -11.34
N THR A 74 -4.31 -2.83 -12.51
CA THR A 74 -5.22 -3.75 -13.23
C THR A 74 -4.49 -4.89 -13.96
N LYS A 75 -3.16 -4.87 -13.96
CA LYS A 75 -2.28 -5.93 -14.47
C LYS A 75 -0.90 -5.80 -13.82
N TRP A 76 -0.30 -6.93 -13.45
CA TRP A 76 1.04 -7.00 -12.87
C TRP A 76 2.06 -7.43 -13.92
N THR A 77 2.63 -6.46 -14.65
CA THR A 77 3.77 -6.71 -15.55
C THR A 77 5.09 -6.68 -14.77
N ASN A 78 6.17 -7.23 -15.33
CA ASN A 78 7.50 -7.17 -14.71
C ASN A 78 7.95 -5.73 -14.38
N ASN A 79 7.59 -4.74 -15.20
CA ASN A 79 7.92 -3.34 -14.92
C ASN A 79 7.15 -2.80 -13.71
N ILE A 80 5.87 -3.17 -13.59
CA ILE A 80 5.03 -2.77 -12.46
C ILE A 80 5.54 -3.46 -11.18
N LEU A 81 5.82 -4.76 -11.23
CA LEU A 81 6.39 -5.50 -10.10
C LEU A 81 7.70 -4.87 -9.61
N LYS A 82 8.62 -4.55 -10.55
CA LYS A 82 9.85 -3.86 -10.21
C LYS A 82 9.62 -2.48 -9.61
N TYR A 83 8.68 -1.69 -10.15
CA TYR A 83 8.31 -0.41 -9.59
C TYR A 83 7.79 -0.52 -8.14
N TRP A 84 6.96 -1.54 -7.87
CA TRP A 84 6.33 -1.74 -6.56
C TRP A 84 7.25 -2.36 -5.52
N PHE A 85 8.08 -3.35 -5.88
CA PHE A 85 8.77 -4.18 -4.88
C PHE A 85 10.29 -4.18 -4.99
N SER A 86 10.86 -3.80 -6.15
CA SER A 86 12.31 -3.94 -6.32
C SER A 86 13.07 -3.03 -5.38
N SER A 87 14.12 -3.59 -4.78
CA SER A 87 15.08 -2.88 -3.94
C SER A 87 15.84 -1.76 -4.68
N TYR A 88 15.95 -1.83 -6.02
CA TYR A 88 16.52 -0.77 -6.84
C TYR A 88 15.71 0.53 -6.79
N ASN A 89 14.38 0.42 -6.61
CA ASN A 89 13.52 1.58 -6.37
C ASN A 89 13.44 1.85 -4.86
N LYS A 90 14.21 2.84 -4.38
CA LYS A 90 14.21 3.23 -2.95
C LYS A 90 12.87 3.82 -2.47
N ARG A 91 11.99 4.20 -3.38
CA ARG A 91 10.65 4.77 -3.11
C ARG A 91 9.59 3.84 -3.72
N ASN A 92 9.61 2.58 -3.30
CA ASN A 92 8.67 1.55 -3.70
C ASN A 92 7.56 1.37 -2.64
N ILE A 93 6.68 0.37 -2.78
CA ILE A 93 5.58 0.16 -1.82
C ILE A 93 6.09 -0.32 -0.45
N ILE A 94 7.18 -1.09 -0.42
CA ILE A 94 7.79 -1.58 0.81
C ILE A 94 8.30 -0.39 1.64
N PHE A 95 8.92 0.60 1.00
CA PHE A 95 9.28 1.87 1.65
C PHE A 95 8.07 2.51 2.33
N THR A 96 6.96 2.66 1.60
CA THR A 96 5.74 3.27 2.14
C THR A 96 5.20 2.50 3.35
N LEU A 97 5.08 1.18 3.22
CA LEU A 97 4.63 0.29 4.30
C LEU A 97 5.53 0.36 5.53
N ASN A 98 6.84 0.54 5.35
CA ASN A 98 7.79 0.73 6.45
C ASN A 98 7.62 2.08 7.16
N THR A 99 7.11 3.11 6.48
CA THR A 99 6.90 4.45 7.08
C THR A 99 5.62 4.59 7.89
N ILE A 100 4.63 3.73 7.65
CA ILE A 100 3.38 3.70 8.41
C ILE A 100 3.68 3.14 9.81
N SER A 101 3.07 3.68 10.87
CA SER A 101 3.20 3.14 12.24
C SER A 101 2.02 2.25 12.63
N ASP A 102 0.84 2.55 12.10
CA ASP A 102 -0.41 1.84 12.35
C ASP A 102 -0.40 0.42 11.77
N LYS A 103 -0.55 -0.58 12.64
CA LYS A 103 -0.47 -2.01 12.26
C LYS A 103 -1.69 -2.45 11.45
N ASP A 104 -2.88 -1.95 11.77
CA ASP A 104 -4.12 -2.37 11.12
C ASP A 104 -4.16 -1.82 9.69
N ILE A 105 -3.70 -0.57 9.49
CA ILE A 105 -3.49 -0.02 8.16
C ILE A 105 -2.49 -0.85 7.37
N LYS A 106 -1.33 -1.19 7.95
CA LYS A 106 -0.34 -2.02 7.24
C LYS A 106 -0.93 -3.35 6.78
N LEU A 107 -1.61 -4.06 7.69
CA LEU A 107 -2.23 -5.34 7.38
C LEU A 107 -3.27 -5.19 6.26
N LYS A 108 -4.12 -4.16 6.34
CA LYS A 108 -5.13 -3.90 5.31
C LYS A 108 -4.48 -3.61 3.95
N VAL A 109 -3.49 -2.72 3.89
CA VAL A 109 -2.77 -2.42 2.64
C VAL A 109 -2.13 -3.69 2.06
N VAL A 110 -1.41 -4.45 2.88
CA VAL A 110 -0.74 -5.68 2.41
C VAL A 110 -1.77 -6.69 1.88
N LYS A 111 -2.89 -6.90 2.57
CA LYS A 111 -3.96 -7.80 2.11
C LYS A 111 -4.55 -7.37 0.78
N ASP A 112 -4.80 -6.07 0.58
CA ASP A 112 -5.30 -5.55 -0.70
C ASP A 112 -4.30 -5.77 -1.84
N ILE A 113 -3.00 -5.59 -1.60
CA ILE A 113 -1.93 -5.88 -2.58
C ILE A 113 -1.92 -7.36 -2.94
N LEU A 114 -1.89 -8.23 -1.93
CA LEU A 114 -1.76 -9.67 -2.10
C LEU A 114 -2.98 -10.26 -2.82
N LEU A 115 -4.19 -9.84 -2.45
CA LEU A 115 -5.41 -10.22 -3.15
C LEU A 115 -5.32 -9.83 -4.63
N SER A 116 -4.87 -8.62 -4.94
CA SER A 116 -4.69 -8.19 -6.33
C SER A 116 -3.66 -9.04 -7.09
N LEU A 117 -2.55 -9.43 -6.46
CA LEU A 117 -1.57 -10.33 -7.08
C LEU A 117 -2.16 -11.71 -7.37
N VAL A 118 -2.98 -12.25 -6.46
CA VAL A 118 -3.69 -13.53 -6.62
C VAL A 118 -4.73 -13.45 -7.74
N ASP A 119 -5.60 -12.44 -7.72
CA ASP A 119 -6.69 -12.28 -8.70
C ASP A 119 -6.15 -12.20 -10.14
N HIS A 120 -4.99 -11.58 -10.32
CA HIS A 120 -4.35 -11.43 -11.62
C HIS A 120 -3.32 -12.52 -11.94
N LYS A 121 -3.15 -13.54 -11.07
CA LYS A 121 -2.16 -14.61 -11.19
C LYS A 121 -0.76 -14.07 -11.52
N ALA A 122 -0.34 -13.06 -10.77
CA ALA A 122 0.89 -12.32 -11.05
C ALA A 122 2.13 -13.22 -10.94
N ASN A 123 2.97 -13.23 -11.98
CA ASN A 123 4.27 -13.88 -11.91
C ASN A 123 5.29 -12.95 -11.23
N ILE A 124 5.50 -13.17 -9.93
CA ILE A 124 6.39 -12.34 -9.11
C ILE A 124 7.89 -12.68 -9.26
N TYR A 125 8.28 -13.58 -10.18
CA TYR A 125 9.66 -14.10 -10.27
C TYR A 125 10.73 -13.00 -10.19
N SER A 126 10.53 -11.91 -10.93
CA SER A 126 11.48 -10.78 -10.99
C SER A 126 11.71 -10.00 -9.69
N VAL A 127 10.87 -10.19 -8.68
CA VAL A 127 10.94 -9.54 -7.35
C VAL A 127 10.70 -10.53 -6.20
N ARG A 128 10.83 -11.84 -6.49
CA ARG A 128 10.45 -12.92 -5.56
C ARG A 128 11.20 -12.80 -4.23
N GLN A 129 12.50 -12.53 -4.28
CA GLN A 129 13.31 -12.45 -3.07
C GLN A 129 12.86 -11.29 -2.17
N GLU A 130 12.77 -10.07 -2.71
CA GLU A 130 12.33 -8.90 -1.94
C GLU A 130 10.91 -9.07 -1.39
N PHE A 131 10.03 -9.69 -2.17
CA PHE A 131 8.67 -9.98 -1.76
C PHE A 131 8.60 -10.97 -0.59
N LEU A 132 9.36 -12.06 -0.66
CA LEU A 132 9.41 -13.06 0.41
C LEU A 132 10.05 -12.51 1.69
N ASP A 133 11.13 -11.73 1.54
CA ASP A 133 11.81 -11.08 2.66
C ASP A 133 10.89 -10.09 3.37
N PHE A 134 10.12 -9.31 2.60
CA PHE A 134 9.12 -8.40 3.14
C PHE A 134 8.04 -9.13 3.95
N LEU A 135 7.48 -10.22 3.42
CA LEU A 135 6.44 -11.00 4.10
C LEU A 135 6.95 -11.83 5.29
N ASN A 136 8.28 -11.99 5.44
CA ASN A 136 8.86 -12.68 6.60
C ASN A 136 8.90 -11.79 7.87
N ASN A 137 8.45 -10.54 7.79
CA ASN A 137 8.30 -9.67 8.94
C ASN A 137 7.33 -10.24 9.99
N ASP A 138 7.60 -10.00 11.28
CA ASP A 138 6.78 -10.48 12.40
C ASP A 138 5.30 -10.10 12.31
N LEU A 139 4.99 -8.96 11.69
CA LEU A 139 3.62 -8.51 11.50
C LEU A 139 2.84 -9.38 10.49
N TYR A 140 3.53 -9.97 9.51
CA TYR A 140 2.90 -10.63 8.35
C TYR A 140 3.07 -12.14 8.36
N LYS A 141 4.21 -12.65 8.85
CA LYS A 141 4.63 -14.05 8.69
C LYS A 141 3.67 -15.09 9.28
N ASN A 142 2.85 -14.69 10.25
CA ASN A 142 1.90 -15.56 10.96
C ASN A 142 0.43 -15.18 10.71
N ASP A 143 0.14 -14.17 9.87
CA ASP A 143 -1.24 -13.84 9.51
C ASP A 143 -1.76 -14.89 8.51
N GLY A 144 -2.83 -15.61 8.88
CA GLY A 144 -3.33 -16.75 8.11
C GLY A 144 -3.84 -16.40 6.71
N GLU A 145 -4.40 -15.20 6.54
CA GLU A 145 -4.89 -14.73 5.23
C GLU A 145 -3.72 -14.35 4.32
N ILE A 146 -2.73 -13.63 4.86
CA ILE A 146 -1.47 -13.32 4.15
C ILE A 146 -0.74 -14.59 3.74
N LEU A 147 -0.68 -15.61 4.61
CA LEU A 147 -0.08 -16.91 4.30
C LEU A 147 -0.80 -17.60 3.13
N SER A 148 -2.13 -17.64 3.15
CA SER A 148 -2.92 -18.23 2.07
C SER A 148 -2.71 -17.53 0.72
N TYR A 149 -2.65 -16.19 0.72
CA TYR A 149 -2.32 -15.45 -0.50
C TYR A 149 -0.90 -15.69 -0.97
N LYS A 150 0.08 -15.72 -0.06
CA LYS A 150 1.47 -16.02 -0.39
C LYS A 150 1.60 -17.38 -1.07
N GLU A 151 1.00 -18.43 -0.51
CA GLU A 151 0.99 -19.77 -1.10
C GLU A 151 0.38 -19.76 -2.51
N SER A 152 -0.76 -19.07 -2.68
CA SER A 152 -1.43 -18.94 -3.97
C SER A 152 -0.57 -18.23 -5.01
N ILE A 153 0.12 -17.15 -4.65
CA ILE A 153 1.02 -16.41 -5.55
C ILE A 153 2.20 -17.28 -5.98
N MET A 154 2.74 -18.09 -5.07
CA MET A 154 3.88 -18.97 -5.36
C MET A 154 3.56 -20.03 -6.43
N LEU A 155 2.29 -20.41 -6.60
CA LEU A 155 1.86 -21.33 -7.67
C LEU A 155 2.05 -20.75 -9.08
N PHE A 156 2.06 -19.42 -9.23
CA PHE A 156 2.20 -18.73 -10.52
C PHE A 156 3.61 -18.21 -10.78
N CYS A 157 4.54 -18.41 -9.83
CA CYS A 157 5.89 -17.89 -9.90
C CYS A 157 6.79 -18.80 -10.76
N ALA A 158 6.89 -18.51 -12.05
CA ALA A 158 7.69 -19.26 -13.03
C ALA A 158 8.85 -18.43 -13.59
N GLU A 159 9.93 -19.11 -13.97
CA GLU A 159 11.12 -18.54 -14.63
C GLU A 159 10.84 -18.07 -16.07
#